data_AF-A0A3E0N4E7-F1
#
_entry.id   AF-A0A3E0N4E7-F1
#
_cell.length_a   1.000
_cell.length_b   1.000
_cell.length_c   1.000
_cell.angle_alpha   90.00
_cell.angle_beta   90.00
_cell.angle_gamma   90.00
#
_symmetry.space_group_name_H-M   'P 1'
#
loop_
_entity.id
_entity.type
_entity.pdbx_description
1 polymer ?
#
loop_
_entity_poly.entity_id
_entity_poly.type
_entity_poly.pdbx_seq_one_letter_code
_entity_poly.pdbx_strand_id
1 'polypeptide(L)'
;MNPDSEYTPEFLHGVELFNNCEFFEAHDVWEELWAEYRGPSREYYQGLIQTAVALHHFCNGNIRGARKLYHSSRKYLDPYRPRHIGIDLDKLFGEMEACFREIIESEEEFPKIEIVADLIPDIELDPPPPAADN
;
A
#
# COMPACT_ATOMS: atom_id res chain seq x y z
N MET A 1 -29.30 2.25 6.88
CA MET A 1 -28.41 1.59 5.91
C MET A 1 -27.03 2.08 6.26
N ASN A 2 -26.15 1.24 6.81
CA ASN A 2 -24.77 1.63 7.08
C ASN A 2 -24.06 1.66 5.72
N PRO A 3 -23.59 2.82 5.22
CA PRO A 3 -22.83 2.88 3.99
C PRO A 3 -21.37 2.41 4.15
N ASP A 4 -20.96 2.03 5.37
CA ASP A 4 -19.56 1.81 5.76
C ASP A 4 -19.16 0.32 5.85
N SER A 5 -19.90 -0.61 5.27
CA SER A 5 -19.54 -2.04 5.31
C SER A 5 -19.93 -2.77 4.04
N GLU A 6 -19.16 -2.53 2.99
CA GLU A 6 -18.70 -3.60 2.10
C GLU A 6 -17.52 -3.06 1.30
N TYR A 7 -16.38 -3.74 1.39
CA TYR A 7 -15.23 -3.45 0.56
C TYR A 7 -15.63 -3.52 -0.91
N THR A 8 -15.24 -2.54 -1.74
CA THR A 8 -15.55 -2.64 -3.17
C THR A 8 -14.76 -3.80 -3.79
N PRO A 9 -15.28 -4.46 -4.83
CA PRO A 9 -14.56 -5.54 -5.50
C PRO A 9 -13.17 -5.12 -5.99
N GLU A 10 -13.02 -3.89 -6.50
CA GLU A 10 -11.75 -3.35 -6.98
C GLU A 10 -10.77 -3.13 -5.82
N PHE A 11 -11.26 -2.66 -4.67
CA PHE A 11 -10.41 -2.52 -3.49
C PHE A 11 -9.87 -3.87 -3.02
N LEU A 12 -10.74 -4.89 -2.93
CA LEU A 12 -10.35 -6.25 -2.55
C LEU A 12 -9.38 -6.88 -3.55
N HIS A 13 -9.62 -6.69 -4.84
CA HIS A 13 -8.73 -7.20 -5.87
C HIS A 13 -7.34 -6.56 -5.79
N GLY A 14 -7.26 -5.25 -5.57
CA GLY A 14 -5.96 -4.60 -5.35
C GLY A 14 -5.25 -5.10 -4.09
N VAL A 15 -5.97 -5.42 -3.00
CA VAL A 15 -5.39 -6.05 -1.80
C VAL A 15 -4.83 -7.44 -2.11
N GLU A 16 -5.56 -8.26 -2.87
CA GLU A 16 -5.10 -9.58 -3.31
C GLU A 16 -3.80 -9.49 -4.13
N LEU A 17 -3.78 -8.61 -5.13
CA LEU A 17 -2.59 -8.36 -5.96
C LEU A 17 -1.41 -7.86 -5.12
N PHE A 18 -1.65 -6.93 -4.19
CA PHE A 18 -0.63 -6.42 -3.28
C PHE A 18 -0.01 -7.55 -2.45
N ASN A 19 -0.84 -8.42 -1.88
CA ASN A 19 -0.37 -9.53 -1.04
C ASN A 19 0.36 -10.62 -1.86
N ASN A 20 0.10 -10.71 -3.16
CA ASN A 20 0.84 -11.57 -4.09
C ASN A 20 2.12 -10.92 -4.65
N CYS A 21 2.51 -9.74 -4.14
CA CYS A 21 3.63 -8.92 -4.63
C CYS A 21 3.48 -8.44 -6.09
N GLU A 22 2.25 -8.46 -6.63
CA GLU A 22 1.88 -7.90 -7.95
C GLU A 22 1.58 -6.40 -7.79
N PHE A 23 2.59 -5.65 -7.33
CA PHE A 23 2.42 -4.27 -6.87
C PHE A 23 2.04 -3.29 -7.98
N PHE A 24 2.45 -3.54 -9.22
CA PHE A 24 2.09 -2.64 -10.33
C PHE A 24 0.63 -2.84 -10.74
N GLU A 25 0.19 -4.09 -10.76
CA GLU A 25 -1.18 -4.49 -11.02
C GLU A 25 -2.11 -3.97 -9.91
N ALA A 26 -1.70 -4.08 -8.64
CA ALA A 26 -2.42 -3.48 -7.51
C ALA A 26 -2.55 -1.95 -7.66
N HIS A 27 -1.49 -1.28 -8.13
CA HIS A 27 -1.52 0.14 -8.48
C HIS A 27 -2.58 0.44 -9.53
N ASP A 28 -2.60 -0.29 -10.65
CA ASP A 28 -3.51 -0.03 -11.76
C ASP A 28 -4.98 -0.15 -11.32
N VAL A 29 -5.30 -1.23 -10.58
CA VAL A 29 -6.64 -1.47 -10.05
C VAL A 29 -7.08 -0.36 -9.10
N TRP A 30 -6.22 0.07 -8.18
CA TRP A 30 -6.56 1.16 -7.27
C TRP A 30 -6.57 2.54 -7.95
N GLU A 31 -5.79 2.75 -9.01
CA GLU A 31 -5.82 3.97 -9.81
C GLU A 31 -7.17 4.12 -10.53
N GLU A 32 -7.70 3.05 -11.11
CA GLU A 32 -9.04 3.04 -11.72
C GLU A 32 -10.13 3.36 -10.68
N LEU A 33 -10.09 2.70 -9.52
CA LEU A 33 -11.00 2.99 -8.40
C LEU A 33 -10.91 4.47 -7.96
N TRP A 34 -9.69 4.98 -7.81
CA TRP A 34 -9.44 6.38 -7.47
C TRP A 34 -9.94 7.34 -8.55
N ALA A 35 -9.80 7.01 -9.83
CA ALA A 35 -10.19 7.85 -10.95
C ALA A 35 -11.70 8.13 -10.95
N GLU A 36 -12.52 7.18 -10.51
CA GLU A 36 -13.98 7.30 -10.41
C GLU A 36 -14.44 7.83 -9.03
N TYR A 37 -13.66 7.61 -7.98
CA TYR A 37 -14.06 7.98 -6.61
C TYR A 37 -14.08 9.49 -6.35
N ARG A 38 -15.17 10.04 -5.81
CA ARG A 38 -15.32 11.49 -5.47
C ARG A 38 -15.56 11.76 -3.98
N GLY A 39 -15.36 10.77 -3.13
CA GLY A 39 -15.63 10.86 -1.69
C GLY A 39 -14.44 11.32 -0.84
N PRO A 40 -14.59 11.30 0.50
CA PRO A 40 -13.58 11.78 1.43
C PRO A 40 -12.30 10.94 1.47
N SER A 41 -12.34 9.67 1.06
CA SER A 41 -11.17 8.77 1.04
C SER A 41 -10.30 8.86 -0.22
N ARG A 42 -10.41 9.93 -1.01
CA ARG A 42 -9.68 10.05 -2.28
C ARG A 42 -8.17 10.09 -2.07
N GLU A 43 -7.72 10.81 -1.04
CA GLU A 43 -6.31 10.88 -0.67
C GLU A 43 -5.81 9.55 -0.08
N TYR A 44 -6.67 8.80 0.60
CA TYR A 44 -6.33 7.46 1.08
C TYR A 44 -5.98 6.51 -0.08
N TYR A 45 -6.82 6.44 -1.12
CA TYR A 45 -6.51 5.63 -2.30
C TYR A 45 -5.22 6.09 -2.98
N GLN A 46 -4.98 7.41 -3.06
CA GLN A 46 -3.72 7.95 -3.58
C GLN A 46 -2.50 7.49 -2.75
N GLY A 47 -2.67 7.36 -1.43
CA GLY A 47 -1.67 6.79 -0.53
C GLY A 47 -1.40 5.30 -0.80
N LEU A 48 -2.44 4.50 -1.02
CA LEU A 48 -2.31 3.08 -1.36
C LEU A 48 -1.62 2.87 -2.71
N ILE A 49 -2.04 3.61 -3.74
CA ILE A 49 -1.41 3.65 -5.08
C ILE A 49 0.09 3.93 -4.96
N GLN A 50 0.49 4.95 -4.18
CA GLN A 50 1.90 5.26 -3.99
C GLN A 50 2.66 4.22 -3.15
N THR A 51 1.99 3.56 -2.22
CA THR A 51 2.58 2.46 -1.43
C THR A 51 2.91 1.28 -2.34
N ALA A 52 1.98 0.88 -3.21
CA ALA A 52 2.21 -0.16 -4.19
C ALA A 52 3.37 0.18 -5.14
N VAL A 53 3.39 1.38 -5.74
CA VAL A 53 4.51 1.77 -6.63
C VAL A 53 5.83 1.92 -5.89
N ALA A 54 5.83 2.32 -4.61
CA ALA A 54 7.04 2.33 -3.80
C ALA A 54 7.66 0.93 -3.70
N LEU A 55 6.85 -0.10 -3.41
CA LEU A 55 7.29 -1.49 -3.33
C LEU A 55 7.69 -2.04 -4.70
N HIS A 56 6.96 -1.71 -5.76
CA HIS A 56 7.35 -2.06 -7.13
C HIS A 56 8.73 -1.49 -7.49
N HIS A 57 8.97 -0.21 -7.19
CA HIS A 57 10.27 0.41 -7.41
C HIS A 57 11.37 -0.20 -6.56
N PHE A 58 11.06 -0.55 -5.30
CA PHE A 58 12.00 -1.21 -4.41
C PHE A 58 12.42 -2.57 -4.97
N CYS A 59 11.46 -3.40 -5.38
CA CYS A 59 11.70 -4.73 -5.95
C CYS A 59 12.49 -4.69 -7.27
N ASN A 60 12.35 -3.61 -8.05
CA ASN A 60 13.06 -3.42 -9.31
C ASN A 60 14.38 -2.63 -9.20
N GLY A 61 14.84 -2.35 -7.97
CA GLY A 61 16.11 -1.64 -7.73
C GLY A 61 16.06 -0.13 -8.03
N ASN A 62 14.88 0.45 -8.27
CA ASN A 62 14.70 1.90 -8.40
C ASN A 62 14.59 2.55 -7.01
N ILE A 63 15.72 2.59 -6.29
CA ILE A 63 15.77 3.00 -4.89
C ILE A 63 15.34 4.45 -4.67
N ARG A 64 15.75 5.35 -5.57
CA ARG A 64 15.37 6.76 -5.51
C ARG A 64 13.87 6.95 -5.65
N GLY A 65 13.25 6.21 -6.59
CA GLY A 65 11.80 6.20 -6.77
C GLY A 65 11.08 5.64 -5.54
N ALA A 66 11.55 4.50 -5.04
CA ALA A 66 11.02 3.84 -3.84
C ALA A 66 11.04 4.78 -2.62
N ARG A 67 12.18 5.40 -2.30
CA ARG A 67 12.32 6.30 -1.14
C ARG A 67 11.39 7.51 -1.24
N LYS A 68 11.30 8.12 -2.44
CA LYS A 68 10.41 9.26 -2.67
C LYS A 68 8.95 8.88 -2.43
N LEU A 69 8.51 7.76 -2.99
CA LEU A 69 7.12 7.31 -2.89
C LEU A 69 6.79 6.80 -1.48
N TYR A 70 7.70 6.14 -0.78
CA TYR A 70 7.57 5.79 0.64
C TYR A 70 7.21 7.01 1.51
N HIS A 71 7.95 8.11 1.38
CA HIS A 71 7.66 9.31 2.18
C HIS A 71 6.37 10.00 1.75
N SER A 72 6.04 9.96 0.46
CA SER A 72 4.84 10.61 -0.07
C SER A 72 3.58 9.82 0.28
N SER A 73 3.59 8.49 0.17
CA SER A 73 2.47 7.62 0.53
C SER A 73 2.12 7.76 2.01
N ARG A 74 3.12 7.80 2.89
CA ARG A 74 2.92 8.04 4.34
C ARG A 74 2.20 9.35 4.62
N LYS A 75 2.51 10.43 3.90
CA LYS A 75 1.82 11.73 4.06
C LYS A 75 0.34 11.65 3.70
N TYR A 76 -0.01 10.88 2.67
CA TYR A 76 -1.40 10.68 2.26
C TYR A 76 -2.16 9.78 3.25
N LEU A 77 -1.50 8.77 3.83
CA LEU A 77 -2.12 7.80 4.72
C LEU A 77 -2.17 8.23 6.19
N ASP A 78 -1.26 9.10 6.66
CA ASP A 78 -1.17 9.52 8.07
C ASP A 78 -2.49 10.06 8.66
N PRO A 79 -3.30 10.88 7.93
CA PRO A 79 -4.59 11.36 8.43
C PRO A 79 -5.64 10.28 8.68
N TYR A 80 -5.45 9.07 8.15
CA TYR A 80 -6.39 7.94 8.22
C TYR A 80 -6.03 6.91 9.30
N ARG A 81 -4.97 7.15 10.06
CA ARG A 81 -4.52 6.27 11.15
C ARG A 81 -5.51 6.25 12.31
N PRO A 82 -5.54 5.15 13.10
CA PRO A 82 -4.72 3.94 12.96
C PRO A 82 -5.28 2.94 11.94
N ARG A 83 -6.56 3.07 11.56
CA ARG A 83 -7.22 2.14 10.65
C ARG A 83 -8.24 2.86 9.78
N HIS A 84 -8.29 2.50 8.51
CA HIS A 84 -9.27 3.01 7.56
C HIS A 84 -9.57 1.97 6.48
N ILE A 85 -10.85 1.79 6.15
CA ILE A 85 -11.33 0.79 5.17
C ILE A 85 -10.65 -0.58 5.40
N GLY A 86 -10.67 -1.05 6.65
CA GLY A 86 -10.15 -2.36 7.03
C GLY A 86 -8.63 -2.50 7.17
N ILE A 87 -7.83 -1.57 6.65
CA ILE A 87 -6.36 -1.66 6.73
C ILE A 87 -5.86 -1.04 8.03
N ASP A 88 -5.10 -1.81 8.79
CA ASP A 88 -4.32 -1.31 9.93
C ASP A 88 -3.09 -0.54 9.42
N LEU A 89 -3.19 0.79 9.40
CA LEU A 89 -2.15 1.66 8.87
C LEU A 89 -0.95 1.78 9.82
N ASP A 90 -1.13 1.53 11.11
CA ASP A 90 -0.03 1.48 12.07
C ASP A 90 0.85 0.25 11.80
N LYS A 91 0.23 -0.93 11.60
CA LYS A 91 0.92 -2.16 11.18
C LYS A 91 1.63 -1.94 9.85
N LEU A 92 0.91 -1.48 8.81
CA LEU A 92 1.49 -1.26 7.48
C LEU A 92 2.67 -0.27 7.51
N PHE A 93 2.59 0.79 8.32
CA PHE A 93 3.69 1.76 8.45
C PHE A 93 4.93 1.13 9.09
N GLY A 94 4.76 0.25 10.08
CA GLY A 94 5.86 -0.47 10.72
C GLY A 94 6.53 -1.47 9.78
N GLU A 95 5.73 -2.21 9.00
CA GLU A 95 6.25 -3.18 8.03
C GLU A 95 6.95 -2.50 6.86
N MET A 96 6.37 -1.42 6.32
CA MET A 96 7.03 -0.59 5.32
C MET A 96 8.35 -0.01 5.87
N GLU A 97 8.40 0.44 7.12
CA GLU A 97 9.64 0.92 7.73
C GLU A 97 10.69 -0.19 7.85
N ALA A 98 10.29 -1.40 8.23
CA ALA A 98 11.19 -2.55 8.30
C ALA A 98 11.73 -2.94 6.92
N CYS A 99 10.86 -3.01 5.90
CA CYS A 99 11.20 -3.31 4.51
C CYS A 99 12.16 -2.29 3.90
N PHE A 100 11.91 -1.00 4.14
CA PHE A 100 12.66 0.09 3.52
C PHE A 100 13.88 0.54 4.35
N ARG A 101 14.12 -0.05 5.53
CA ARG A 101 15.13 0.40 6.51
C ARG A 101 16.48 0.72 5.89
N GLU A 102 17.05 -0.22 5.14
CA GLU A 102 18.37 -0.06 4.53
C GLU A 102 18.43 1.13 3.58
N ILE A 103 17.32 1.41 2.90
CA ILE A 103 17.27 2.50 1.91
C ILE A 103 16.96 3.83 2.58
N ILE A 104 16.20 3.88 3.67
CA ILE A 104 15.87 5.15 4.34
C ILE A 104 17.03 5.64 5.21
N GLU A 105 17.83 4.72 5.76
CA GLU A 105 19.00 5.03 6.59
C GLU A 105 20.27 5.28 5.75
N SER A 106 20.28 4.89 4.47
CA SER A 106 21.44 5.06 3.60
C SER A 106 21.62 6.49 3.09
N GLU A 107 22.82 7.04 3.32
CA GLU A 107 23.32 8.29 2.75
C GLU A 107 23.91 8.11 1.33
N GLU A 108 24.05 6.88 0.84
CA GLU A 108 24.57 6.61 -0.50
C GLU A 108 23.54 6.99 -1.57
N GLU A 109 24.03 7.50 -2.71
CA GLU A 109 23.18 7.83 -3.86
C GLU A 109 22.64 6.56 -4.55
N PHE A 110 23.39 5.44 -4.47
CA PHE A 110 23.06 4.15 -5.09
C PHE A 110 23.41 2.97 -4.15
N PRO A 111 22.68 2.81 -3.03
CA PRO A 111 22.93 1.71 -2.10
C PRO A 111 22.70 0.35 -2.78
N LYS A 112 23.58 -0.61 -2.50
CA LYS A 112 23.35 -2.01 -2.84
C LYS A 112 22.44 -2.60 -1.77
N ILE A 113 21.27 -3.09 -2.18
CA ILE A 113 20.27 -3.62 -1.27
C ILE A 113 19.99 -5.06 -1.65
N GLU A 114 19.87 -5.90 -0.63
CA GLU A 114 19.35 -7.25 -0.76
C GLU A 114 17.89 -7.23 -0.31
N ILE A 115 16.98 -7.63 -1.20
CA ILE A 115 15.55 -7.65 -0.87
C ILE A 115 15.29 -8.88 0.01
N VAL A 116 14.87 -8.64 1.24
CA VAL A 116 14.42 -9.70 2.16
C VAL A 116 12.93 -9.89 1.96
N ALA A 117 12.54 -10.96 1.28
CA ALA A 117 11.13 -11.24 0.94
C ALA A 117 10.22 -11.27 2.17
N ASP A 118 10.70 -11.81 3.30
CA ASP A 118 9.95 -11.88 4.56
C ASP A 118 9.65 -10.52 5.21
N LEU A 119 10.29 -9.44 4.73
CA LEU A 119 10.02 -8.08 5.18
C LEU A 119 9.03 -7.34 4.28
N ILE A 120 8.65 -7.90 3.14
CA ILE A 120 7.66 -7.28 2.26
C ILE A 120 6.31 -7.28 3.00
N PRO A 121 5.65 -6.11 3.14
CA PRO A 121 4.40 -6.00 3.88
C PRO A 121 3.27 -6.74 3.14
N ASP A 122 2.33 -7.24 3.93
CA ASP A 122 1.02 -7.69 3.46
C ASP A 122 -0.09 -6.86 4.11
N ILE A 123 -1.27 -6.91 3.51
CA ILE A 123 -2.47 -6.23 4.00
C ILE A 123 -3.43 -7.29 4.52
N GLU A 124 -3.67 -7.25 5.82
CA GLU A 124 -4.71 -8.01 6.50
C GLU A 124 -5.89 -7.08 6.80
N LEU A 125 -7.07 -7.41 6.26
CA LEU A 125 -8.29 -6.63 6.44
C LEU A 125 -9.00 -7.02 7.74
N ASP A 126 -9.34 -6.03 8.57
CA ASP A 126 -10.14 -6.20 9.78
C ASP A 126 -11.33 -5.19 9.80
N PRO A 127 -12.58 -5.66 9.66
CA PRO A 127 -12.98 -7.06 9.59
C PRO A 127 -12.54 -7.75 8.29
N PRO A 128 -12.39 -9.08 8.27
CA PRO A 128 -12.12 -9.81 7.04
C PRO A 128 -13.27 -9.59 6.05
N PRO A 129 -13.01 -9.66 4.72
CA PRO A 129 -14.06 -9.56 3.72
C PRO A 129 -15.14 -10.63 3.98
N PRO A 130 -16.42 -10.34 3.68
CA PRO A 130 -17.46 -11.36 3.76
C PRO A 130 -17.04 -12.56 2.91
N ALA A 131 -17.25 -13.77 3.44
CA ALA A 131 -16.98 -14.98 2.67
C ALA A 131 -17.73 -14.87 1.34
N ALA A 132 -17.04 -15.10 0.22
CA ALA A 132 -17.70 -15.13 -1.07
C ALA A 132 -18.80 -16.19 -1.01
N ASP A 133 -20.06 -15.75 -1.06
CA ASP A 133 -21.21 -16.63 -1.19
C ASP A 133 -21.03 -17.36 -2.54
N ASN A 134 -20.63 -18.64 -2.48
CA ASN A 134 -20.55 -19.54 -3.65
C ASN A 134 -21.94 -19.90 -4.16
#